data_AF-A0A1M7DYG2-F1
#
_entry.id   AF-A0A1M7DYG2-F1
#
_cell.length_a   1.000
_cell.length_b   1.000
_cell.length_c   1.000
_cell.angle_alpha   90.00
_cell.angle_beta   90.00
_cell.angle_gamma   90.00
#
_symmetry.space_group_name_H-M   'P 1'
#
loop_
_entity.id
_entity.type
_entity.pdbx_description
1 polymer ?
#
loop_
_entity_poly.entity_id
_entity_poly.type
_entity_poly.pdbx_seq_one_letter_code
_entity_poly.pdbx_strand_id
1 'polypeptide(L)'
;MITLEDVEDMSALTRAEIDALAEHEHITAFDAALMGDYMMHMHHGPQRVHEMLCDDIRMALHDDNVPHARELFAVLRGFLAEHPEAARGAS
;
A
#
# COMPACT_ATOMS: atom_id res chain seq x y z
N MET A 1 4.23 -12.80 22.46
CA MET A 1 3.54 -11.57 22.01
C MET A 1 3.94 -11.40 20.56
N ILE A 2 2.98 -11.27 19.64
CA ILE A 2 3.29 -11.02 18.22
C ILE A 2 3.75 -9.56 18.09
N THR A 3 4.84 -9.36 17.39
CA THR A 3 5.43 -8.05 17.09
C THR A 3 5.05 -7.60 15.68
N LEU A 4 5.34 -6.35 15.33
CA LEU A 4 5.09 -5.84 13.98
C LEU A 4 5.93 -6.57 12.92
N GLU A 5 7.19 -6.90 13.25
CA GLU A 5 8.07 -7.71 12.38
C GLU A 5 7.46 -9.10 12.10
N ASP A 6 6.87 -9.74 13.12
CA ASP A 6 6.18 -11.02 12.93
C ASP A 6 4.96 -10.93 11.98
N VAL A 7 4.28 -9.78 11.95
CA VAL A 7 3.13 -9.54 11.04
C VAL A 7 3.60 -9.20 9.64
N GLU A 8 4.69 -8.44 9.50
CA GLU A 8 5.30 -8.12 8.21
C GLU A 8 5.79 -9.38 7.48
N ASP A 9 6.43 -10.31 8.20
CA ASP A 9 6.92 -11.56 7.63
C ASP A 9 5.79 -12.51 7.15
N MET A 10 4.58 -12.31 7.66
CA MET A 10 3.39 -13.09 7.29
C MET A 10 2.49 -12.38 6.27
N SER A 11 2.66 -11.06 6.13
CA SER A 11 1.86 -10.20 5.27
C SER A 11 2.27 -10.35 3.80
N ALA A 12 1.30 -10.30 2.90
CA ALA A 12 1.54 -10.21 1.45
C ALA A 12 2.05 -8.82 1.00
N LEU A 13 2.36 -7.93 1.95
CA LEU A 13 2.79 -6.55 1.76
C LEU A 13 4.09 -6.26 2.51
N THR A 14 4.96 -5.48 1.88
CA THR A 14 6.21 -4.97 2.45
C THR A 14 5.96 -3.85 3.46
N ARG A 15 6.96 -3.55 4.30
CA ARG A 15 6.88 -2.42 5.26
C ARG A 15 6.51 -1.10 4.60
N ALA A 16 7.09 -0.79 3.44
CA ALA A 16 6.83 0.48 2.76
C ALA A 16 5.39 0.57 2.22
N GLU A 17 4.80 -0.56 1.83
CA GLU A 17 3.39 -0.63 1.43
C GLU A 17 2.47 -0.48 2.64
N ILE A 18 2.80 -1.14 3.75
CA ILE A 18 2.07 -1.02 5.03
C ILE A 18 2.10 0.43 5.55
N ASP A 19 3.27 1.07 5.52
CA ASP A 19 3.42 2.46 5.95
C ASP A 19 2.58 3.41 5.06
N ALA A 20 2.53 3.17 3.74
CA ALA A 20 1.69 3.93 2.82
C ALA A 20 0.18 3.73 3.09
N LEU A 21 -0.25 2.50 3.36
CA LEU A 21 -1.63 2.19 3.77
C LEU A 21 -2.01 2.86 5.09
N ALA A 22 -1.08 2.85 6.06
CA ALA A 22 -1.27 3.49 7.36
C ALA A 22 -1.43 5.01 7.22
N GLU A 23 -0.65 5.63 6.35
CA GLU A 23 -0.75 7.04 6.02
C GLU A 23 -2.09 7.39 5.37
N HIS A 24 -2.50 6.62 4.35
CA HIS A 24 -3.75 6.81 3.61
C HIS A 24 -5.00 6.75 4.50
N GLU A 25 -5.09 5.69 5.30
CA GLU A 25 -6.27 5.43 6.15
C GLU A 25 -6.19 6.12 7.52
N HIS A 26 -5.07 6.80 7.82
CA HIS A 26 -4.81 7.46 9.09
C HIS A 26 -4.90 6.50 10.30
N ILE A 27 -4.32 5.31 10.15
CA ILE A 27 -4.31 4.26 11.18
C ILE A 27 -2.88 3.91 11.58
N THR A 28 -2.74 3.04 12.59
CA THR A 28 -1.40 2.57 12.99
C THR A 28 -0.84 1.59 11.97
N ALA A 29 0.49 1.48 11.86
CA ALA A 29 1.14 0.50 10.98
C ALA A 29 0.70 -0.95 11.28
N PHE A 30 0.42 -1.26 12.55
CA PHE A 30 -0.09 -2.58 12.93
C PHE A 30 -1.50 -2.83 12.38
N ASP A 31 -2.39 -1.85 12.47
CA ASP A 31 -3.74 -1.96 11.92
C ASP A 31 -3.72 -2.00 10.39
N ALA A 32 -2.83 -1.23 9.76
CA ALA A 32 -2.63 -1.23 8.31
C ALA A 32 -2.08 -2.57 7.81
N ALA A 33 -1.16 -3.19 8.54
CA ALA A 33 -0.65 -4.52 8.19
C ALA A 33 -1.77 -5.56 8.19
N LEU A 34 -2.63 -5.56 9.22
CA LEU A 34 -3.78 -6.46 9.30
C LEU A 34 -4.82 -6.18 8.21
N MET A 35 -5.13 -4.90 7.97
CA MET A 35 -6.07 -4.49 6.92
C MET A 35 -5.57 -4.88 5.53
N GLY A 36 -4.31 -4.56 5.24
CA GLY A 36 -3.66 -4.86 3.98
C GLY A 36 -3.61 -6.36 3.72
N ASP A 37 -3.17 -7.17 4.69
CA ASP A 37 -3.17 -8.63 4.56
C ASP A 37 -4.58 -9.18 4.29
N TYR A 38 -5.59 -8.70 5.03
CA TYR A 38 -6.98 -9.08 4.78
C TYR A 38 -7.44 -8.68 3.36
N MET A 39 -7.10 -7.48 2.90
CA MET A 39 -7.42 -7.01 1.55
C MET A 39 -6.80 -7.90 0.48
N MET A 40 -5.55 -8.34 0.63
CA MET A 40 -4.88 -9.20 -0.34
C MET A 40 -5.56 -10.55 -0.55
N HIS A 41 -6.40 -11.00 0.40
CA HIS A 41 -7.22 -12.21 0.28
C HIS A 41 -8.62 -11.96 -0.29
N MET A 42 -9.02 -10.71 -0.51
CA MET A 42 -10.32 -10.34 -1.07
C MET A 42 -10.29 -10.25 -2.59
N HIS A 43 -11.45 -10.48 -3.21
CA HIS A 43 -11.62 -10.22 -4.64
C HIS A 43 -11.44 -8.71 -4.92
N HIS A 44 -10.60 -8.38 -5.89
CA HIS A 44 -10.16 -7.01 -6.20
C HIS A 44 -9.35 -6.30 -5.10
N GLY A 45 -8.87 -7.03 -4.08
CA GLY A 45 -8.04 -6.47 -3.02
C GLY A 45 -6.80 -5.73 -3.50
N PRO A 46 -5.93 -6.37 -4.31
CA PRO A 46 -4.73 -5.73 -4.83
C PRO A 46 -5.02 -4.46 -5.64
N GLN A 47 -6.13 -4.43 -6.38
CA GLN A 47 -6.57 -3.25 -7.13
C GLN A 47 -6.90 -2.08 -6.20
N ARG A 48 -7.51 -2.34 -5.05
CA ARG A 48 -7.79 -1.29 -4.06
C ARG A 48 -6.52 -0.72 -3.44
N VAL A 49 -5.53 -1.56 -3.13
CA VAL A 49 -4.22 -1.09 -2.65
C VAL A 49 -3.53 -0.23 -3.70
N HIS A 50 -3.58 -0.64 -4.97
CA HIS A 50 -3.11 0.17 -6.09
C HIS A 50 -3.82 1.53 -6.19
N GLU A 51 -5.15 1.56 -6.02
CA GLU A 51 -5.93 2.79 -6.03
C GLU A 51 -5.53 3.75 -4.91
N MET A 52 -5.37 3.26 -3.67
CA MET A 52 -4.90 4.04 -2.52
C MET A 52 -3.54 4.69 -2.80
N LEU A 53 -2.56 3.92 -3.26
CA LEU A 53 -1.24 4.44 -3.62
C LEU A 53 -1.31 5.48 -4.74
N CYS A 54 -2.17 5.27 -5.75
CA CYS A 54 -2.36 6.24 -6.82
C CYS A 54 -3.02 7.53 -6.33
N ASP A 55 -3.96 7.44 -5.38
CA ASP A 55 -4.63 8.58 -4.76
C ASP A 55 -3.63 9.43 -3.97
N ASP A 56 -2.77 8.80 -3.16
CA ASP A 56 -1.75 9.51 -2.38
C ASP A 56 -0.69 10.16 -3.25
N ILE A 57 -0.26 9.49 -4.33
CA ILE A 57 0.65 10.09 -5.31
C ILE A 57 0.01 11.35 -5.91
N ARG A 58 -1.29 11.28 -6.25
CA ARG A 58 -2.01 12.43 -6.81
C ARG A 58 -2.14 13.56 -5.80
N MET A 59 -2.40 13.26 -4.52
CA MET A 59 -2.46 14.24 -3.44
C MET A 59 -1.09 14.89 -3.20
N ALA A 60 -0.02 14.10 -3.10
CA ALA A 60 1.34 14.59 -2.91
C ALA A 60 1.80 15.50 -4.06
N LEU A 61 1.43 15.16 -5.31
CA LEU A 61 1.71 16.02 -6.46
C LEU A 61 0.89 17.31 -6.45
N HIS A 62 -0.37 17.25 -6.03
CA HIS A 62 -1.23 18.43 -5.90
C HIS A 62 -0.68 19.42 -4.85
N ASP A 63 -0.07 18.90 -3.80
CA ASP A 63 0.51 19.69 -2.70
C ASP A 63 1.97 20.11 -2.96
N ASP A 64 2.47 19.96 -4.19
CA ASP A 64 3.87 20.21 -4.59
C ASP A 64 4.91 19.40 -3.77
N ASN A 65 4.50 18.34 -3.07
CA ASN A 65 5.37 17.44 -2.32
C ASN A 65 5.96 16.35 -3.22
N VAL A 66 6.76 16.79 -4.20
CA VAL A 66 7.45 15.92 -5.16
C VAL A 66 8.33 14.84 -4.51
N PRO A 67 9.07 15.10 -3.41
CA PRO A 67 9.84 14.05 -2.73
C PRO A 67 8.97 12.88 -2.28
N HIS A 68 7.85 13.17 -1.61
CA HIS A 68 6.95 12.13 -1.12
C HIS A 68 6.24 11.39 -2.25
N ALA A 69 5.80 12.11 -3.30
CA ALA A 69 5.23 11.47 -4.49
C ALA A 69 6.20 10.46 -5.14
N ARG A 70 7.51 10.75 -5.12
CA ARG A 70 8.53 9.82 -5.63
C ARG A 70 8.70 8.59 -4.74
N GLU A 71 8.60 8.74 -3.42
CA GLU A 71 8.65 7.62 -2.47
C GLU A 71 7.46 6.69 -2.72
N LEU A 72 6.24 7.23 -2.74
CA LEU A 72 5.02 6.47 -3.04
C LEU A 72 5.06 5.81 -4.43
N PHE A 73 5.61 6.47 -5.44
CA PHE A 73 5.77 5.85 -6.76
C PHE A 73 6.76 4.67 -6.74
N ALA A 74 7.81 4.72 -5.91
CA ALA A 74 8.72 3.59 -5.75
C ALA A 74 8.03 2.41 -5.05
N VAL A 75 7.18 2.69 -4.04
CA VAL A 75 6.33 1.71 -3.37
C VAL A 75 5.37 1.05 -4.37
N LEU A 76 4.61 1.86 -5.13
CA LEU A 76 3.68 1.38 -6.15
C LEU A 76 4.36 0.48 -7.19
N ARG A 77 5.57 0.84 -7.63
CA ARG A 77 6.33 0.01 -8.58
C ARG A 77 6.74 -1.33 -7.99
N GLY A 78 7.13 -1.37 -6.70
CA GLY A 78 7.41 -2.61 -5.98
C GLY A 78 6.16 -3.48 -5.91
N PHE A 79 5.05 -2.90 -5.44
CA PHE A 79 3.76 -3.56 -5.33
C PHE A 79 3.30 -4.19 -6.65
N LEU A 80 3.37 -3.45 -7.77
CA LEU A 80 2.98 -3.95 -9.10
C LEU A 80 3.92 -5.03 -9.66
N ALA A 81 5.17 -5.10 -9.19
CA ALA A 81 6.09 -6.17 -9.58
C ALA A 81 5.70 -7.50 -8.93
N GLU A 82 5.19 -7.46 -7.70
CA GLU A 82 4.73 -8.63 -6.95
C GLU A 82 3.28 -9.01 -7.28
N HIS A 83 2.43 -8.01 -7.54
CA HIS A 83 0.98 -8.15 -7.76
C HIS A 83 0.54 -7.53 -9.11
N PRO A 84 0.97 -8.09 -10.26
CA PRO A 84 0.70 -7.52 -11.58
C PRO A 84 -0.80 -7.47 -11.95
N GLU A 85 -1.63 -8.30 -11.32
CA GLU A 85 -3.08 -8.25 -11.44
C GLU A 85 -3.70 -6.97 -10.91
N ALA A 86 -3.04 -6.26 -9.98
CA ALA A 86 -3.52 -4.99 -9.43
C ALA A 86 -3.64 -3.90 -10.51
N ALA A 87 -2.80 -3.96 -11.56
CA ALA A 87 -2.91 -3.07 -12.71
C ALA A 87 -4.09 -3.42 -13.63
N ARG A 88 -4.60 -4.66 -13.57
CA ARG A 88 -5.72 -5.14 -14.41
C ARG A 88 -7.02 -4.98 -13.64
N GLY A 89 -7.61 -3.79 -13.73
CA GLY A 89 -8.87 -3.47 -13.07
C GLY A 89 -9.18 -1.99 -13.00
N ALA A 90 -8.16 -1.13 -13.11
CA ALA A 90 -8.35 0.29 -13.35
C ALA A 90 -8.82 0.50 -14.81
N SER A 91 -10.13 0.46 -15.02
CA SER A 91 -10.80 0.80 -16.29
C SER A 91 -11.98 1.71 -16.02
#